data_AF-A0A1M7N3D6-F1
#
_entry.id   AF-A0A1M7N3D6-F1
#
_cell.length_a   1.000
_cell.length_b   1.000
_cell.length_c   1.000
_cell.angle_alpha   90.00
_cell.angle_beta   90.00
_cell.angle_gamma   90.00
#
_symmetry.space_group_name_H-M   'P 1'
#
loop_
_entity.id
_entity.type
_entity.pdbx_description
1 polymer ?
#
loop_
_entity_poly.entity_id
_entity_poly.type
_entity_poly.pdbx_seq_one_letter_code
_entity_poly.pdbx_strand_id
1 'polypeptide(L)' 'MADLNKFQRSKERITEILNYLMMNGNNDHQTNPYVNTLQQSIQIIDNKIEELKKKQVA' A
#
# COMPACT_ATOMS: atom_id res chain seq x y z
N MET A 1 2.70 -12.53 14.32
CA MET A 1 2.53 -11.14 14.82
C MET A 1 3.56 -10.13 14.28
N ALA A 2 4.87 -10.35 14.39
CA ALA A 2 5.88 -9.34 13.95
C ALA A 2 5.82 -9.00 12.45
N ASP A 3 5.62 -10.00 11.59
CA ASP A 3 5.55 -9.76 10.14
C ASP A 3 4.26 -9.05 9.72
N LEU A 4 3.12 -9.38 10.34
CA LEU A 4 1.85 -8.67 10.13
C LEU A 4 2.00 -7.17 10.43
N ASN A 5 2.64 -6.84 11.55
CA ASN A 5 2.91 -5.44 11.92
C ASN A 5 3.86 -4.74 10.94
N LYS A 6 4.83 -5.44 10.36
CA LYS A 6 5.70 -4.87 9.30
C LYS A 6 4.91 -4.56 8.04
N PHE A 7 4.05 -5.47 7.59
CA PHE A 7 3.21 -5.23 6.41
C PHE A 7 2.21 -4.09 6.64
N GLN A 8 1.61 -4.02 7.82
CA GLN A 8 0.70 -2.93 8.20
C GLN A 8 1.40 -1.56 8.13
N ARG A 9 2.60 -1.44 8.73
CA ARG A 9 3.41 -0.20 8.69
C ARG A 9 3.82 0.18 7.27
N SER A 10 4.21 -0.81 6.45
CA SER A 10 4.54 -0.56 5.04
C SER A 10 3.33 -0.04 4.26
N LYS A 11 2.14 -0.61 4.49
CA LYS A 11 0.90 -0.13 3.88
C LYS A 11 0.60 1.32 4.26
N GLU A 12 0.70 1.65 5.54
CA GLU A 12 0.46 3.00 6.06
C GLU A 12 1.38 4.01 5.37
N ARG A 13 2.68 3.72 5.31
CA ARG A 13 3.66 4.62 4.69
C ARG A 13 3.43 4.83 3.19
N ILE A 14 3.09 3.77 2.44
CA ILE A 14 2.78 3.90 1.01
C ILE A 14 1.48 4.69 0.79
N THR A 15 0.50 4.50 1.67
CA THR A 15 -0.77 5.22 1.63
C THR A 15 -0.58 6.71 1.89
N GLU A 16 0.28 7.09 2.84
CA GLU A 16 0.66 8.49 3.06
C GLU A 16 1.29 9.11 1.82
N ILE A 17 2.27 8.44 1.20
CA ILE A 17 2.93 8.93 -0.02
C ILE A 17 1.91 9.10 -1.16
N LEU A 18 1.02 8.12 -1.34
CA LEU A 18 -0.04 8.20 -2.35
C LEU A 18 -0.96 9.39 -2.11
N ASN A 19 -1.36 9.64 -0.86
CA ASN A 19 -2.18 10.79 -0.50
C ASN A 19 -1.46 12.11 -0.78
N TYR A 20 -0.16 12.23 -0.46
CA TYR A 20 0.63 13.42 -0.81
C TYR A 20 0.67 13.67 -2.32
N LEU A 21 0.85 12.61 -3.12
CA LEU A 21 0.86 12.71 -4.58
C LEU A 21 -0.50 13.13 -5.15
N MET A 22 -1.60 12.60 -4.61
CA MET A 22 -2.95 12.94 -5.04
C MET A 22 -3.38 14.35 -4.59
N MET A 23 -2.99 14.78 -3.38
CA MET A 23 -3.35 16.10 -2.83
C MET A 23 -2.65 17.25 -3.55
N ASN A 24 -1.42 17.03 -4.03
CA ASN A 24 -0.65 18.06 -4.73
C ASN A 24 -1.09 18.28 -6.19
N GLY A 25 -2.18 17.65 -6.65
CA GLY A 25 -2.85 17.99 -7.90
C GLY A 25 -2.05 17.70 -9.18
N ASN A 26 -0.89 17.06 -9.07
CA ASN A 26 -0.07 16.63 -10.18
C ASN A 26 -0.66 15.35 -10.81
N ASN A 27 -1.87 15.47 -11.38
CA ASN A 27 -2.41 14.50 -12.34
C ASN A 27 -1.79 14.73 -13.72
N ASP A 28 -0.52 15.11 -13.76
CA ASP A 28 0.25 15.17 -14.99
C ASP A 28 0.54 13.74 -15.45
N HIS A 29 0.67 13.56 -16.76
CA HIS A 29 0.94 12.25 -17.37
C HIS A 29 2.18 11.56 -16.80
N GLN A 30 3.09 12.29 -16.15
CA GLN A 30 4.30 11.77 -15.54
C GLN A 30 4.07 11.17 -14.15
N THR A 31 3.13 11.70 -13.35
CA THR A 31 2.87 11.21 -11.97
C THR A 31 1.90 10.03 -11.95
N ASN A 32 0.99 9.93 -12.92
CA ASN A 32 -0.01 8.86 -13.03
C ASN A 32 0.57 7.42 -12.97
N PRO A 33 1.69 7.08 -13.65
CA PRO A 33 2.31 5.76 -13.53
C PRO A 33 2.76 5.42 -12.11
N TYR A 34 3.26 6.41 -11.35
CA TYR A 34 3.69 6.21 -9.97
C TYR A 34 2.50 6.00 -9.04
N VAL A 35 1.43 6.78 -9.22
CA VAL A 35 0.16 6.62 -8.50
C VAL A 35 -0.39 5.20 -8.70
N ASN A 36 -0.47 4.74 -9.95
CA ASN A 36 -0.93 3.38 -10.28
C ASN A 36 -0.04 2.30 -9.63
N THR A 37 1.28 2.49 -9.66
CA THR A 37 2.24 1.55 -9.05
C THR A 37 2.07 1.48 -7.52
N LEU A 38 1.87 2.61 -6.86
CA LEU A 38 1.65 2.67 -5.42
C LEU A 38 0.30 2.03 -5.03
N GLN A 39 -0.76 2.27 -5.80
CA GLN A 39 -2.06 1.61 -5.60
C GLN A 39 -1.95 0.09 -5.74
N GLN A 40 -1.28 -0.41 -6.79
CA GLN A 40 -1.02 -1.84 -6.97
C GLN A 40 -0.21 -2.41 -5.79
N SER A 41 0.80 -1.68 -5.33
CA SER A 41 1.64 -2.11 -4.20
C SER A 41 0.83 -2.24 -2.91
N ILE A 42 -0.08 -1.30 -2.63
CA ILE A 42 -1.01 -1.37 -1.49
C ILE A 42 -1.86 -2.64 -1.59
N GLN A 43 -2.39 -2.95 -2.77
CA GLN A 43 -3.25 -4.11 -2.97
C GLN A 43 -2.50 -5.45 -2.79
N ILE A 44 -1.24 -5.52 -3.22
CA ILE A 44 -0.37 -6.67 -2.95
C ILE A 44 -0.14 -6.85 -1.44
N ILE A 45 0.11 -5.75 -0.72
CA ILE A 45 0.31 -5.79 0.72
C ILE A 45 -0.96 -6.24 1.44
N ASP A 46 -2.13 -5.76 1.02
CA ASP A 46 -3.42 -6.18 1.58
C ASP A 46 -3.67 -7.67 1.39
N ASN A 47 -3.43 -8.20 0.19
CA ASN A 47 -3.51 -9.64 -0.04
C ASN A 47 -2.57 -10.42 0.88
N LYS A 48 -1.36 -9.91 1.13
CA LYS A 48 -0.39 -10.57 2.01
C LYS A 48 -0.81 -10.53 3.48
N ILE A 49 -1.37 -9.42 3.94
CA ILE A 49 -1.94 -9.27 5.28
C ILE A 49 -3.06 -10.29 5.47
N GLU A 50 -3.97 -10.43 4.51
CA GLU A 50 -5.06 -11.40 4.57
C GLU A 50 -4.57 -12.85 4.58
N GLU A 51 -3.57 -13.20 3.76
CA GLU A 51 -2.91 -14.51 3.84
C GLU A 51 -2.32 -14.79 5.23
N LEU A 52 -1.61 -13.82 5.80
CA LEU A 52 -0.97 -13.96 7.12
C LEU A 52 -1.98 -14.02 8.27
N LYS A 53 -3.13 -13.36 8.14
CA LYS A 53 -4.24 -13.49 9.10
C LYS A 53 -4.85 -14.88 9.03
N LYS A 54 -5.17 -15.38 7.82
CA LYS A 54 -5.72 -16.74 7.63
C LYS A 54 -4.81 -17.82 8.21
N LYS A 55 -3.49 -17.71 8.00
CA LYS A 55 -2.49 -18.64 8.55
C LYS A 55 -2.32 -18.57 10.07
N GLN A 56 -2.80 -17.52 10.74
CA GLN A 56 -2.77 -17.40 12.21
C GLN A 56 -4.05 -17.92 12.87
N VAL A 57 -5.13 -18.06 12.10
CA VAL A 57 -6.44 -18.55 12.57
C VAL A 57 -6.61 -20.05 12.27
N ALA A 58 -5.85 -20.60 11.32
CA ALA A 58 -5.74 -22.03 11.03
C ALA A 58 -4.68 -22.70 11.91
#